data_AF-A0A5M6DM30-F1
#
_entry.id   AF-A0A5M6DM30-F1
#
_cell.length_a   1.000
_cell.length_b   1.000
_cell.length_c   1.000
_cell.angle_alpha   90.00
_cell.angle_beta   90.00
_cell.angle_gamma   90.00
#
_symmetry.space_group_name_H-M   'P 1'
#
loop_
_entity.id
_entity.type
_entity.pdbx_description
1 polymer ?
#
loop_
_entity_poly.entity_id
_entity_poly.type
_entity_poly.pdbx_seq_one_letter_code
_entity_poly.pdbx_strand_id
1 'polypeptide(L)'
;MKASSPPPPTVPRVNESGTPPVMVKPICVFFAPFGALLMVSCIALIPYRMLSLVADKLQPTAAAIEFTSLEAYGGLGAVLFGLGMVSLMVLRRLPTELARRLLLAAALLMVVAAVSNLFGDWLMFSAFRDLATASSVDPDGFLDSFESAKYPMLAGYGLLFLATLLIVAAAIYTSDLRTPLPRLSTLASIISFVVLLLAVFWTQTAASAFGDAIAGESVEPSRLASSVSGALNADFLIQVSVIGFALATLILAVKRPPALETSPIDSGRNAPVDRAGNDPTN
;
A
#
# COMPACT_ATOMS: atom_id res chain seq x y z
N MET A 1 22.62 -20.57 67.19
CA MET A 1 22.66 -20.42 65.71
C MET A 1 21.56 -21.28 65.11
N LYS A 2 20.44 -20.67 64.69
CA LYS A 2 19.37 -21.36 63.96
C LYS A 2 19.58 -21.12 62.46
N ALA A 3 19.81 -22.19 61.70
CA ALA A 3 19.91 -22.12 60.25
C ALA A 3 18.52 -21.85 59.67
N SER A 4 18.34 -20.72 59.00
CA SER A 4 17.14 -20.41 58.22
C SER A 4 17.26 -21.12 56.87
N SER A 5 16.34 -22.03 56.59
CA SER A 5 16.20 -22.69 55.28
C SER A 5 15.82 -21.69 54.19
N PRO A 6 16.36 -21.82 52.96
CA PRO A 6 15.99 -20.97 51.84
C PRO A 6 14.54 -21.25 51.40
N PRO A 7 13.80 -20.24 50.89
CA PRO A 7 12.46 -20.43 50.36
C PRO A 7 12.50 -21.34 49.12
N PRO A 8 11.46 -22.16 48.89
CA PRO A 8 11.41 -23.05 47.76
C PRO A 8 11.35 -22.27 46.44
N PRO A 9 11.96 -22.78 45.35
CA PRO A 9 11.92 -22.14 44.06
C PRO A 9 10.47 -22.07 43.55
N THR A 10 10.08 -20.89 43.10
CA THR A 10 8.79 -20.66 42.44
C THR A 10 8.80 -21.40 41.11
N VAL A 11 8.16 -22.56 41.07
CA VAL A 11 7.98 -23.32 39.82
C VAL A 11 7.10 -22.47 38.88
N PRO A 12 7.55 -22.16 37.65
CA PRO A 12 6.68 -21.51 36.68
C PRO A 12 5.50 -22.44 36.38
N ARG A 13 4.28 -21.95 36.62
CA ARG A 13 3.05 -22.63 36.19
C ARG A 13 3.13 -22.83 34.68
N VAL A 14 3.32 -24.08 34.27
CA VAL A 14 3.08 -24.53 32.90
C VAL A 14 1.59 -24.31 32.65
N ASN A 15 1.25 -23.41 31.74
CA ASN A 15 -0.12 -23.31 31.23
C ASN A 15 -0.45 -24.62 30.52
N GLU A 16 -1.28 -25.44 31.15
CA GLU A 16 -1.88 -26.66 30.61
C GLU A 16 -2.96 -26.33 29.56
N SER A 17 -2.58 -25.65 28.49
CA SER A 17 -3.33 -25.76 27.22
C SER A 17 -2.32 -25.97 26.11
N GLY A 18 -2.00 -27.24 25.87
CA GLY A 18 -1.11 -27.74 24.83
C GLY A 18 -1.61 -27.52 23.40
N THR A 19 -2.39 -26.48 23.15
CA THR A 19 -2.58 -25.95 21.81
C THR A 19 -1.46 -24.94 21.56
N PRO A 20 -0.54 -25.19 20.60
CA PRO A 20 0.37 -24.14 20.18
C PRO A 20 -0.48 -22.92 19.81
N PRO A 21 -0.06 -21.69 20.18
CA PRO A 21 -0.80 -20.50 19.77
C PRO A 21 -0.97 -20.59 18.26
N VAL A 22 -2.23 -20.61 17.80
CA VAL A 22 -2.55 -20.60 16.38
C VAL A 22 -1.94 -19.32 15.82
N MET A 23 -0.77 -19.50 15.21
CA MET A 23 -0.01 -18.45 14.56
C MET A 23 -0.82 -18.08 13.33
N VAL A 24 -1.74 -17.12 13.49
CA VAL A 24 -2.46 -16.53 12.36
C VAL A 24 -1.42 -15.81 11.53
N LYS A 25 -0.81 -16.55 10.60
CA LYS A 25 0.11 -16.00 9.61
C LYS A 25 -0.68 -14.96 8.82
N PRO A 26 -0.11 -13.78 8.56
CA PRO A 26 -0.78 -12.77 7.76
C PRO A 26 -0.76 -13.18 6.28
N ILE A 27 -1.47 -14.25 5.94
CA ILE A 27 -1.54 -14.82 4.59
C ILE A 27 -1.99 -13.75 3.59
N CYS A 28 -2.87 -12.85 4.01
CA CYS A 28 -3.37 -11.77 3.17
C CYS A 28 -2.29 -10.74 2.77
N VAL A 29 -1.21 -10.54 3.54
CA VAL A 29 -0.13 -9.60 3.16
C VAL A 29 0.60 -10.07 1.90
N PHE A 30 0.64 -11.39 1.66
CA PHE A 30 1.22 -11.98 0.45
C PHE A 30 0.37 -11.74 -0.80
N PHE A 31 -0.86 -11.22 -0.66
CA PHE A 31 -1.66 -10.78 -1.81
C PHE A 31 -1.17 -9.45 -2.37
N ALA A 32 -0.44 -8.63 -1.60
CA ALA A 32 -0.03 -7.30 -2.05
C ALA A 32 0.86 -7.33 -3.32
N PRO A 33 1.90 -8.19 -3.43
CA PRO A 33 2.71 -8.26 -4.64
C PRO A 33 1.96 -8.81 -5.85
N PHE A 34 1.10 -9.81 -5.64
CA PHE A 34 0.29 -10.37 -6.72
C PHE A 34 -0.74 -9.35 -7.22
N GLY A 35 -1.37 -8.62 -6.30
CA GLY A 35 -2.27 -7.51 -6.62
C GLY A 35 -1.57 -6.41 -7.40
N ALA A 36 -0.39 -5.97 -6.93
CA ALA A 36 0.42 -4.99 -7.65
C ALA A 36 0.81 -5.47 -9.05
N LEU A 37 1.23 -6.73 -9.21
CA LEU A 37 1.56 -7.32 -10.50
C LEU A 37 0.37 -7.34 -11.47
N LEU A 38 -0.82 -7.70 -10.98
CA LEU A 38 -2.05 -7.64 -11.77
C LEU A 38 -2.40 -6.19 -12.16
N MET A 39 -2.25 -5.23 -11.23
CA MET A 39 -2.44 -3.81 -11.55
C MET A 39 -1.47 -3.34 -12.65
N VAL A 40 -0.19 -3.73 -12.58
CA VAL A 40 0.80 -3.43 -13.64
C VAL A 40 0.39 -4.02 -14.99
N SER A 41 -0.07 -5.28 -14.99
CA SER A 41 -0.36 -6.02 -16.21
C SER A 41 -1.68 -5.59 -16.87
N CYS A 42 -2.62 -5.07 -16.07
CA CYS A 42 -4.01 -4.90 -16.48
C CYS A 42 -4.57 -3.48 -16.31
N ILE A 43 -4.28 -2.77 -15.21
CA ILE A 43 -4.82 -1.40 -14.94
C ILE A 43 -3.91 -0.31 -15.47
N ALA A 44 -2.60 -0.43 -15.27
CA ALA A 44 -1.59 0.59 -15.57
C ALA A 44 -1.64 1.13 -17.01
N LEU A 45 -2.24 0.35 -17.90
CA LEU A 45 -2.30 0.63 -19.31
C LEU A 45 -3.73 0.95 -19.77
N ILE A 46 -4.72 1.13 -18.89
CA ILE A 46 -6.10 1.41 -19.32
C ILE A 46 -6.18 2.78 -20.02
N PRO A 47 -5.77 3.92 -19.39
CA PRO A 47 -5.74 5.20 -20.09
C PRO A 47 -4.88 5.13 -21.36
N TYR A 48 -3.76 4.40 -21.30
CA TYR A 48 -2.88 4.20 -22.44
C TYR A 48 -3.63 3.49 -23.57
N ARG A 49 -4.17 2.30 -23.33
CA ARG A 49 -4.88 1.52 -24.35
C ARG A 49 -6.10 2.27 -24.91
N MET A 50 -6.80 3.07 -24.10
CA MET A 50 -7.91 3.91 -24.58
C MET A 50 -7.39 4.93 -25.59
N LEU A 51 -6.34 5.68 -25.25
CA LEU A 51 -5.75 6.69 -26.14
C LEU A 51 -5.08 6.08 -27.38
N SER A 52 -4.45 4.91 -27.24
CA SER A 52 -3.92 4.12 -28.36
C SER A 52 -5.04 3.73 -29.33
N LEU A 53 -6.21 3.32 -28.82
CA LEU A 53 -7.37 2.99 -29.67
C LEU A 53 -7.98 4.22 -30.34
N VAL A 54 -7.94 5.39 -29.69
CA VAL A 54 -8.33 6.66 -30.34
C VAL A 54 -7.38 6.96 -31.50
N ALA A 55 -6.07 6.82 -31.28
CA ALA A 55 -5.06 7.00 -32.32
C ALA A 55 -5.23 5.97 -33.47
N ASP A 56 -5.49 4.72 -33.11
CA ASP A 56 -5.70 3.63 -34.06
C ASP A 56 -7.00 3.79 -34.84
N LYS A 57 -8.07 4.37 -34.28
CA LYS A 57 -9.32 4.66 -35.01
C LYS A 57 -9.24 5.92 -35.88
N LEU A 58 -8.27 6.79 -35.62
CA LEU A 58 -7.87 7.83 -36.57
C LEU A 58 -7.12 7.23 -37.78
N GLN A 59 -6.70 5.96 -37.73
CA GLN A 59 -6.10 5.23 -38.83
C GLN A 59 -7.03 4.07 -39.30
N PRO A 60 -7.26 3.87 -40.61
CA PRO A 60 -8.39 3.05 -41.09
C PRO A 60 -8.23 1.52 -40.95
N THR A 61 -7.33 0.98 -40.12
CA THR A 61 -6.91 -0.44 -40.22
C THR A 61 -6.91 -1.29 -38.94
N ALA A 62 -7.26 -0.77 -37.76
CA ALA A 62 -7.07 -1.55 -36.52
C ALA A 62 -8.28 -2.41 -36.08
N ALA A 63 -8.00 -3.68 -35.82
CA ALA A 63 -8.92 -4.66 -35.23
C ALA A 63 -9.22 -4.35 -33.75
N ALA A 64 -10.46 -4.52 -33.33
CA ALA A 64 -10.90 -4.29 -31.95
C ALA A 64 -10.25 -5.31 -30.99
N ILE A 65 -9.42 -4.84 -30.07
CA ILE A 65 -8.90 -5.64 -28.96
C ILE A 65 -9.98 -5.67 -27.86
N GLU A 66 -10.36 -6.86 -27.37
CA GLU A 66 -11.33 -7.02 -26.27
C GLU A 66 -10.82 -6.35 -24.99
N PHE A 67 -11.39 -5.19 -24.68
CA PHE A 67 -11.02 -4.32 -23.54
C PHE A 67 -11.51 -4.87 -22.18
N THR A 68 -12.65 -5.55 -22.19
CA THR A 68 -13.48 -5.84 -21.01
C THR A 68 -12.90 -6.90 -20.05
N SER A 69 -12.15 -7.87 -20.56
CA SER A 69 -11.60 -8.95 -19.72
C SER A 69 -10.42 -8.48 -18.86
N LEU A 70 -9.57 -7.61 -19.41
CA LEU A 70 -8.38 -7.07 -18.74
C LEU A 70 -8.74 -6.14 -17.57
N GLU A 71 -9.82 -5.37 -17.69
CA GLU A 71 -10.30 -4.50 -16.61
C GLU A 71 -10.73 -5.26 -15.35
N ALA A 72 -11.40 -6.40 -15.52
CA ALA A 72 -11.84 -7.23 -14.41
C ALA A 72 -10.65 -7.80 -13.61
N TYR A 73 -9.62 -8.29 -14.31
CA TYR A 73 -8.38 -8.76 -13.69
C TYR A 73 -7.61 -7.62 -13.01
N GLY A 74 -7.61 -6.45 -13.63
CA GLY A 74 -7.07 -5.24 -13.05
C GLY A 74 -7.73 -4.87 -11.73
N GLY A 75 -9.07 -4.81 -11.71
CA GLY A 75 -9.85 -4.51 -10.52
C GLY A 75 -9.64 -5.54 -9.40
N LEU A 76 -9.57 -6.83 -9.76
CA LEU A 76 -9.19 -7.88 -8.81
C LEU A 76 -7.77 -7.64 -8.23
N GLY A 77 -6.82 -7.24 -9.08
CA GLY A 77 -5.48 -6.85 -8.66
C GLY A 77 -5.48 -5.75 -7.61
N ALA A 78 -6.25 -4.69 -7.83
CA ALA A 78 -6.40 -3.58 -6.88
C ALA A 78 -7.04 -4.02 -5.55
N VAL A 79 -8.04 -4.91 -5.59
CA VAL A 79 -8.63 -5.50 -4.38
C VAL A 79 -7.60 -6.29 -3.59
N LEU A 80 -6.84 -7.17 -4.26
CA LEU A 80 -5.80 -7.98 -3.61
C LEU A 80 -4.66 -7.13 -3.04
N PHE A 81 -4.25 -6.08 -3.77
CA PHE A 81 -3.28 -5.10 -3.30
C PHE A 81 -3.78 -4.41 -2.03
N GLY A 82 -4.97 -3.81 -2.07
CA GLY A 82 -5.53 -3.08 -0.94
C GLY A 82 -5.77 -3.96 0.29
N LEU A 83 -6.27 -5.18 0.12
CA LEU A 83 -6.41 -6.15 1.20
C LEU A 83 -5.07 -6.52 1.83
N GLY A 84 -4.02 -6.72 1.02
CA GLY A 84 -2.68 -7.00 1.53
C GLY A 84 -2.10 -5.84 2.35
N MET A 85 -2.31 -4.61 1.90
CA MET A 85 -1.89 -3.41 2.62
C MET A 85 -2.65 -3.21 3.93
N VAL A 86 -3.97 -3.35 3.93
CA VAL A 86 -4.80 -3.28 5.15
C VAL A 86 -4.40 -4.38 6.14
N SER A 87 -4.13 -5.58 5.64
CA SER A 87 -3.75 -6.72 6.48
C SER A 87 -2.46 -6.45 7.25
N LEU A 88 -1.46 -5.78 6.65
CA LEU A 88 -0.24 -5.36 7.33
C LEU A 88 -0.56 -4.42 8.51
N MET A 89 -1.48 -3.47 8.33
CA MET A 89 -1.82 -2.46 9.35
C MET A 89 -2.70 -2.99 10.47
N VAL A 90 -3.37 -4.12 10.26
CA VAL A 90 -4.19 -4.80 11.29
C VAL A 90 -3.36 -5.80 12.10
N LEU A 91 -2.13 -6.11 11.67
CA LEU A 91 -1.22 -6.93 12.47
C LEU A 91 -0.95 -6.27 13.82
N ARG A 92 -1.30 -6.98 14.90
CA ARG A 92 -1.01 -6.58 16.28
C ARG A 92 0.44 -6.86 16.66
N ARG A 93 1.37 -6.55 15.76
CA ARG A 93 2.80 -6.84 15.87
C ARG A 93 3.60 -5.56 15.72
N LEU A 94 4.66 -5.43 16.51
CA LEU A 94 5.60 -4.33 16.36
C LEU A 94 6.71 -4.72 15.39
N PRO A 95 7.08 -3.84 14.46
CA PRO A 95 8.20 -4.10 13.56
C PRO A 95 9.51 -4.10 14.35
N THR A 96 10.34 -5.12 14.11
CA THR A 96 11.75 -5.12 14.56
C THR A 96 12.54 -4.03 13.84
N GLU A 97 13.77 -3.74 14.26
CA GLU A 97 14.60 -2.71 13.61
C GLU A 97 14.81 -2.97 12.11
N LEU A 98 14.98 -4.24 11.70
CA LEU A 98 15.06 -4.62 10.30
C LEU A 98 13.72 -4.36 9.56
N ALA A 99 12.60 -4.82 10.13
CA ALA A 99 11.28 -4.59 9.55
C ALA A 99 10.95 -3.10 9.41
N ARG A 100 11.37 -2.26 10.37
CA ARG A 100 11.21 -0.80 10.30
C ARG A 100 11.93 -0.19 9.11
N ARG A 101 13.19 -0.57 8.88
CA ARG A 101 13.98 -0.09 7.73
C ARG A 101 13.34 -0.53 6.40
N LEU A 102 12.87 -1.77 6.33
CA LEU A 102 12.18 -2.29 5.15
C LEU A 102 10.86 -1.54 4.89
N LEU A 103 10.06 -1.26 5.92
CA LEU A 103 8.82 -0.48 5.80
C LEU A 103 9.08 0.98 5.42
N LEU A 104 10.15 1.61 5.94
CA LEU A 104 10.55 2.96 5.53
C LEU A 104 10.94 3.00 4.05
N ALA A 105 11.76 2.04 3.60
CA ALA A 105 12.14 1.91 2.21
C ALA A 105 10.91 1.65 1.31
N ALA A 106 9.99 0.77 1.74
CA ALA A 106 8.74 0.52 1.02
C ALA A 106 7.89 1.78 0.91
N ALA A 107 7.69 2.52 2.00
CA ALA A 107 6.93 3.77 1.98
C ALA A 107 7.54 4.79 1.02
N LEU A 108 8.87 4.94 1.01
CA LEU A 108 9.57 5.83 0.08
C LEU A 108 9.35 5.38 -1.37
N LEU A 109 9.52 4.09 -1.67
CA LEU A 109 9.28 3.55 -3.00
C LEU A 109 7.84 3.75 -3.46
N MET A 110 6.85 3.61 -2.57
CA MET A 110 5.45 3.88 -2.89
C MET A 110 5.19 5.36 -3.23
N VAL A 111 5.85 6.29 -2.52
CA VAL A 111 5.74 7.72 -2.84
C VAL A 111 6.36 8.01 -4.20
N VAL A 112 7.58 7.51 -4.46
CA VAL A 112 8.25 7.69 -5.76
C VAL A 112 7.43 7.06 -6.88
N ALA A 113 6.86 5.87 -6.64
CA ALA A 113 5.96 5.18 -7.56
C ALA A 113 4.75 6.05 -7.93
N ALA A 114 4.04 6.58 -6.92
CA ALA A 114 2.87 7.41 -7.12
C ALA A 114 3.22 8.70 -7.88
N VAL A 115 4.33 9.36 -7.52
CA VAL A 115 4.77 10.58 -8.22
C VAL A 115 5.14 10.29 -9.68
N SER A 116 5.82 9.17 -9.94
CA SER A 116 6.17 8.74 -11.30
C SER A 116 4.94 8.47 -12.15
N ASN A 117 3.94 7.78 -11.58
CA ASN A 117 2.67 7.54 -12.27
C ASN A 117 1.88 8.83 -12.51
N LEU A 118 1.77 9.70 -11.51
CA LEU A 118 1.12 11.01 -11.64
C LEU A 118 1.78 11.89 -12.71
N PHE A 119 3.11 11.79 -12.85
CA PHE A 119 3.81 12.47 -13.94
C PHE A 119 3.44 11.88 -15.30
N GLY A 120 3.30 10.56 -15.41
CA GLY A 120 2.76 9.90 -16.60
C GLY A 120 1.34 10.37 -16.92
N ASP A 121 0.44 10.38 -15.94
CA ASP A 121 -0.95 10.86 -16.10
C ASP A 121 -0.99 12.31 -16.58
N TRP A 122 -0.11 13.16 -16.03
CA TRP A 122 0.02 14.56 -16.44
C TRP A 122 0.45 14.69 -17.90
N LEU A 123 1.43 13.89 -18.35
CA LEU A 123 1.85 13.87 -19.76
C LEU A 123 0.70 13.45 -20.68
N MET A 124 -0.08 12.43 -20.28
CA MET A 124 -1.25 11.98 -21.03
C MET A 124 -2.36 13.03 -21.08
N PHE A 125 -2.60 13.72 -19.96
CA PHE A 125 -3.56 14.81 -19.89
C PHE A 125 -3.12 16.01 -20.75
N SER A 126 -1.83 16.33 -20.76
CA SER A 126 -1.27 17.38 -21.63
C SER A 126 -1.45 17.01 -23.10
N ALA A 127 -1.07 15.79 -23.51
CA ALA A 127 -1.24 15.32 -24.87
C ALA A 127 -2.71 15.38 -25.33
N PHE A 128 -3.63 15.00 -24.44
CA PHE A 128 -5.06 15.08 -24.71
C PHE A 128 -5.56 16.52 -24.87
N ARG A 129 -5.13 17.43 -23.98
CA ARG A 129 -5.47 18.86 -24.06
C ARG A 129 -4.94 19.49 -25.34
N ASP A 130 -3.70 19.18 -25.70
CA ASP A 130 -3.04 19.74 -26.87
C ASP A 130 -3.73 19.25 -28.15
N LEU A 131 -4.13 17.96 -28.21
CA LEU A 131 -4.98 17.44 -29.29
C LEU A 131 -6.35 18.12 -29.36
N ALA A 132 -7.00 18.37 -28.21
CA ALA A 132 -8.31 19.01 -28.15
C ALA A 132 -8.29 20.50 -28.56
N THR A 133 -7.12 21.14 -28.53
CA THR A 133 -6.95 22.58 -28.83
C THR A 133 -6.23 22.85 -30.14
N ALA A 134 -5.72 21.81 -30.81
CA ALA A 134 -5.01 21.94 -32.07
C ALA A 134 -5.96 22.30 -33.22
N SER A 135 -5.50 23.19 -34.10
CA SER A 135 -6.21 23.57 -35.33
C SER A 135 -6.12 22.49 -36.43
N SER A 136 -5.19 21.55 -36.29
CA SER A 136 -5.01 20.37 -37.14
C SER A 136 -4.52 19.20 -36.29
N VAL A 137 -4.94 17.98 -36.61
CA VAL A 137 -4.44 16.77 -35.94
C VAL A 137 -2.98 16.56 -36.33
N ASP A 138 -2.06 16.68 -35.36
CA ASP A 138 -0.66 16.28 -35.48
C ASP A 138 -0.49 14.90 -34.82
N PRO A 139 -0.61 13.80 -35.61
CA PRO A 139 -0.55 12.45 -35.06
C PRO A 139 0.84 12.10 -34.51
N ASP A 140 1.92 12.66 -35.08
CA ASP A 140 3.29 12.33 -34.69
C ASP A 140 3.63 12.96 -33.34
N GLY A 141 3.29 14.24 -33.13
CA GLY A 141 3.46 14.91 -31.83
C GLY A 141 2.60 14.32 -30.70
N PHE A 142 1.40 13.82 -31.05
CA PHE A 142 0.54 13.10 -30.12
C PHE A 142 1.15 11.75 -29.72
N LEU A 143 1.67 10.97 -30.69
CA LEU A 143 2.30 9.68 -30.44
C LEU A 143 3.59 9.80 -29.62
N ASP A 144 4.44 10.79 -29.90
CA ASP A 144 5.67 11.03 -29.12
C ASP A 144 5.36 11.36 -27.65
N SER A 145 4.38 12.23 -27.40
CA SER A 145 3.95 12.57 -26.05
C SER A 145 3.35 11.36 -25.34
N PHE A 146 2.62 10.53 -26.07
CA PHE A 146 2.00 9.31 -25.58
C PHE A 146 3.01 8.20 -25.26
N GLU A 147 4.05 8.00 -26.08
CA GLU A 147 5.16 7.08 -25.76
C GLU A 147 5.97 7.58 -24.57
N SER A 148 6.18 8.90 -24.45
CA SER A 148 6.93 9.48 -23.34
C SER A 148 6.27 9.25 -21.98
N ALA A 149 4.94 9.13 -21.93
CA ALA A 149 4.17 8.87 -20.70
C ALA A 149 4.27 7.41 -20.23
N LYS A 150 4.52 6.46 -21.14
CA LYS A 150 4.56 5.02 -20.83
C LYS A 150 5.68 4.64 -19.86
N TYR A 151 6.88 5.15 -20.09
CA TYR A 151 8.06 4.83 -19.28
C TYR A 151 7.93 5.23 -17.81
N PRO A 152 7.52 6.47 -17.45
CA PRO A 152 7.34 6.85 -16.06
C PRO A 152 6.21 6.05 -15.38
N MET A 153 5.14 5.68 -16.10
CA MET A 153 4.10 4.81 -15.53
C MET A 153 4.64 3.40 -15.25
N LEU A 154 5.31 2.77 -16.22
CA LEU A 154 5.91 1.44 -16.01
C LEU A 154 6.93 1.43 -14.87
N ALA A 155 7.75 2.48 -14.78
CA ALA A 155 8.69 2.67 -13.68
C ALA A 155 7.95 2.78 -12.34
N GLY A 156 6.89 3.59 -12.26
CA GLY A 156 6.11 3.76 -11.04
C GLY A 156 5.46 2.46 -10.58
N TYR A 157 4.80 1.73 -11.47
CA TYR A 157 4.23 0.42 -11.15
C TYR A 157 5.29 -0.64 -10.79
N GLY A 158 6.46 -0.61 -11.43
CA GLY A 158 7.59 -1.47 -11.06
C GLY A 158 8.12 -1.18 -9.65
N LEU A 159 8.22 0.11 -9.27
CA LEU A 159 8.59 0.53 -7.92
C LEU A 159 7.52 0.14 -6.89
N LEU A 160 6.23 0.21 -7.26
CA LEU A 160 5.13 -0.24 -6.41
C LEU A 160 5.21 -1.74 -6.14
N PHE A 161 5.48 -2.55 -7.16
CA PHE A 161 5.70 -3.98 -7.00
C PHE A 161 6.89 -4.26 -6.06
N LEU A 162 8.03 -3.60 -6.26
CA LEU A 162 9.18 -3.72 -5.37
C LEU A 162 8.84 -3.34 -3.92
N ALA A 163 8.07 -2.28 -3.71
CA ALA A 163 7.63 -1.85 -2.38
C ALA A 163 6.79 -2.94 -1.69
N THR A 164 5.89 -3.61 -2.42
CA THR A 164 5.09 -4.71 -1.84
C THR A 164 5.94 -5.93 -1.45
N LEU A 165 7.02 -6.22 -2.16
CA LEU A 165 7.97 -7.27 -1.78
C LEU A 165 8.69 -6.90 -0.47
N LEU A 166 9.10 -5.65 -0.30
CA LEU A 166 9.69 -5.17 0.95
C LEU A 166 8.70 -5.23 2.12
N ILE A 167 7.41 -4.98 1.88
CA ILE A 167 6.35 -5.11 2.88
C ILE A 167 6.16 -6.56 3.31
N VAL A 168 6.15 -7.50 2.36
CA VAL A 168 6.10 -8.94 2.66
C VAL A 168 7.32 -9.35 3.48
N ALA A 169 8.52 -8.93 3.06
CA ALA A 169 9.74 -9.20 3.82
C ALA A 169 9.66 -8.62 5.24
N ALA A 170 9.21 -7.38 5.40
CA ALA A 170 9.01 -6.76 6.71
C ALA A 170 8.02 -7.52 7.58
N ALA A 171 6.92 -8.02 7.01
CA ALA A 171 5.90 -8.79 7.72
C ALA A 171 6.47 -10.09 8.33
N ILE A 172 7.42 -10.74 7.65
CA ILE A 172 8.12 -11.93 8.14
C ILE A 172 8.97 -11.60 9.39
N TYR A 173 9.57 -10.40 9.44
CA TYR A 173 10.42 -9.94 10.54
C TYR A 173 9.69 -9.13 11.61
N THR A 174 8.37 -9.27 11.75
CA THR A 174 7.59 -8.62 12.81
C THR A 174 7.61 -9.44 14.10
N SER A 175 7.68 -8.76 15.25
CA SER A 175 7.71 -9.40 16.57
C SER A 175 6.30 -9.66 17.10
N ASP A 176 6.06 -10.86 17.67
CA ASP A 176 4.77 -11.31 18.24
C ASP A 176 4.47 -10.67 19.62
N LEU A 177 4.81 -9.40 19.77
CA LEU A 177 4.34 -8.60 20.90
C LEU A 177 2.87 -8.27 20.65
N ARG A 178 1.95 -8.92 21.37
CA ARG A 178 0.52 -8.57 21.39
C ARG A 178 0.37 -7.10 21.76
N THR A 179 0.33 -6.24 20.75
CA THR A 179 0.30 -4.80 20.92
C THR A 179 -1.06 -4.24 20.55
N PRO A 180 -1.46 -3.10 21.13
CA PRO A 180 -2.67 -2.43 20.70
C PRO A 180 -2.57 -2.05 19.22
N LEU A 181 -3.68 -2.28 18.50
CA LEU A 181 -3.83 -1.95 17.08
C LEU A 181 -3.33 -0.52 16.80
N PRO A 182 -2.51 -0.32 15.76
CA PRO A 182 -2.03 1.00 15.38
C PRO A 182 -3.15 1.81 14.69
N ARG A 183 -4.09 2.33 15.50
CA ARG A 183 -5.36 2.94 15.05
C ARG A 183 -5.20 3.93 13.88
N LEU A 184 -4.19 4.79 13.92
CA LEU A 184 -3.95 5.79 12.86
C LEU A 184 -3.51 5.16 11.54
N SER A 185 -2.56 4.21 11.55
CA SER A 185 -2.14 3.54 10.31
C SER A 185 -3.24 2.62 9.77
N THR A 186 -3.99 1.95 10.66
CA THR A 186 -5.17 1.16 10.27
C THR A 186 -6.23 2.04 9.61
N LEU A 187 -6.59 3.17 10.21
CA LEU A 187 -7.58 4.09 9.65
C LEU A 187 -7.14 4.65 8.31
N ALA A 188 -5.90 5.15 8.22
CA ALA A 188 -5.34 5.67 6.97
C ALA A 188 -5.41 4.60 5.86
N SER A 189 -5.01 3.36 6.17
CA SER A 189 -5.05 2.26 5.21
C SER A 189 -6.46 1.85 4.80
N ILE A 190 -7.45 1.90 5.69
CA ILE A 190 -8.86 1.61 5.34
C ILE A 190 -9.39 2.69 4.41
N ILE A 191 -9.15 3.98 4.73
CA ILE A 191 -9.57 5.10 3.88
C ILE A 191 -8.92 4.99 2.50
N SER A 192 -7.60 4.74 2.44
CA SER A 192 -6.89 4.49 1.18
C SER A 192 -7.51 3.35 0.39
N PHE A 193 -7.88 2.26 1.06
CA PHE A 193 -8.52 1.14 0.39
C PHE A 193 -9.89 1.51 -0.17
N VAL A 194 -10.72 2.26 0.55
CA VAL A 194 -12.00 2.76 0.04
C VAL A 194 -11.80 3.66 -1.18
N VAL A 195 -10.83 4.57 -1.14
CA VAL A 195 -10.47 5.42 -2.29
C VAL A 195 -10.04 4.58 -3.48
N LEU A 196 -9.25 3.51 -3.26
CA LEU A 196 -8.85 2.59 -4.32
C LEU A 196 -10.05 1.89 -4.96
N LEU A 197 -11.00 1.41 -4.16
CA LEU A 197 -12.20 0.74 -4.67
C LEU A 197 -13.09 1.69 -5.48
N LEU A 198 -13.24 2.94 -5.02
CA LEU A 198 -13.97 3.98 -5.76
C LEU A 198 -13.27 4.30 -7.09
N ALA A 199 -11.94 4.39 -7.07
CA ALA A 199 -11.15 4.63 -8.29
C ALA A 199 -11.32 3.48 -9.28
N VAL A 200 -11.23 2.22 -8.85
CA VAL A 200 -11.44 1.03 -9.70
C VAL A 200 -12.85 1.04 -10.30
N PHE A 201 -13.88 1.31 -9.50
CA PHE A 201 -15.25 1.41 -9.98
C PHE A 201 -15.40 2.52 -11.04
N TRP A 202 -14.77 3.67 -10.80
CA TRP A 202 -14.77 4.77 -11.77
C TRP A 202 -14.03 4.39 -13.06
N THR A 203 -12.86 3.74 -12.97
CA THR A 203 -12.13 3.26 -14.16
C THR A 203 -13.00 2.31 -15.00
N GLN A 204 -13.70 1.37 -14.36
CA GLN A 204 -14.58 0.41 -15.05
C GLN A 204 -15.76 1.11 -15.75
N THR A 205 -16.40 2.07 -15.08
CA THR A 205 -17.51 2.81 -15.69
C THR A 205 -17.04 3.67 -16.88
N ALA A 206 -15.87 4.29 -16.77
CA ALA A 206 -15.26 5.06 -17.86
C ALA A 206 -14.85 4.18 -19.04
N ALA A 207 -14.23 3.03 -18.78
CA ALA A 207 -13.78 2.11 -19.82
C ALA A 207 -14.95 1.40 -20.53
N SER A 208 -15.99 1.00 -19.80
CA SER A 208 -17.24 0.50 -20.40
C SER A 208 -17.89 1.54 -21.31
N ALA A 209 -18.03 2.78 -20.84
CA ALA A 209 -18.61 3.86 -21.64
C ALA A 209 -17.78 4.18 -22.90
N PHE A 210 -16.45 4.01 -22.82
CA PHE A 210 -15.56 4.13 -23.97
C PHE A 210 -15.74 3.00 -24.98
N GLY A 211 -15.85 1.76 -24.51
CA GLY A 211 -16.13 0.59 -25.35
C GLY A 211 -17.44 0.77 -26.14
N ASP A 212 -18.50 1.22 -25.47
CA ASP A 212 -19.79 1.50 -26.09
C ASP A 212 -19.69 2.62 -27.14
N ALA A 213 -18.93 3.68 -26.84
CA ALA A 213 -18.74 4.81 -27.76
C ALA A 213 -17.94 4.44 -29.02
N ILE A 214 -17.01 3.48 -28.93
CA ILE A 214 -16.22 2.99 -30.08
C ILE A 214 -16.99 1.94 -30.90
N ALA A 215 -17.82 1.13 -30.27
CA ALA A 215 -18.60 0.08 -30.96
C ALA A 215 -19.84 0.62 -31.69
N GLY A 216 -20.25 1.87 -31.42
CA GLY A 216 -21.40 2.49 -32.05
C GLY A 216 -21.25 2.77 -33.55
N GLU A 217 -22.38 2.87 -34.26
CA GLU A 217 -22.42 3.16 -35.71
C GLU A 217 -21.86 4.55 -36.06
N SER A 218 -21.86 5.48 -35.11
CA SER A 218 -21.23 6.80 -35.23
C SER A 218 -20.47 7.13 -33.96
N VAL A 219 -19.22 7.57 -34.13
CA VAL A 219 -18.31 7.89 -33.02
C VAL A 219 -18.50 9.35 -32.62
N GLU A 220 -19.00 9.59 -31.40
CA GLU A 220 -19.16 10.94 -30.85
C GLU A 220 -17.89 11.35 -30.07
N PRO A 221 -17.09 12.34 -30.54
CA PRO A 221 -15.80 12.67 -29.92
C PRO A 221 -15.91 13.15 -28.47
N SER A 222 -17.03 13.82 -28.12
CA SER A 222 -17.33 14.28 -26.76
C SER A 222 -17.44 13.14 -25.75
N ARG A 223 -17.99 11.99 -26.17
CA ARG A 223 -18.12 10.79 -25.32
C ARG A 223 -16.79 10.12 -25.10
N LEU A 224 -15.97 9.98 -26.16
CA LEU A 224 -14.61 9.46 -26.05
C LEU A 224 -13.75 10.32 -25.11
N ALA A 225 -13.82 11.64 -25.28
CA ALA A 225 -13.13 12.61 -24.44
C ALA A 225 -13.52 12.49 -22.96
N SER A 226 -14.83 12.41 -22.69
CA SER A 226 -15.37 12.25 -21.33
C SER A 226 -14.88 10.96 -20.68
N SER A 227 -14.90 9.84 -21.41
CA SER A 227 -14.44 8.55 -20.89
C SER A 227 -12.93 8.52 -20.62
N VAL A 228 -12.11 9.07 -21.52
CA VAL A 228 -10.65 9.17 -21.31
C VAL A 228 -10.34 10.04 -20.09
N SER A 229 -11.01 11.18 -19.96
CA SER A 229 -10.89 12.05 -18.78
C SER A 229 -11.32 11.33 -17.50
N GLY A 230 -12.41 10.57 -17.54
CA GLY A 230 -12.85 9.73 -16.43
C GLY A 230 -11.79 8.70 -16.01
N ALA A 231 -11.16 8.02 -16.97
CA ALA A 231 -10.10 7.05 -16.70
C ALA A 231 -8.84 7.70 -16.10
N LEU A 232 -8.41 8.87 -16.60
CA LEU A 232 -7.27 9.62 -16.04
C LEU A 232 -7.55 10.13 -14.62
N ASN A 233 -8.76 10.65 -14.35
CA ASN A 233 -9.15 11.06 -13.01
C ASN A 233 -9.21 9.88 -12.04
N ALA A 234 -9.65 8.72 -12.52
CA ALA A 234 -9.65 7.50 -11.73
C ALA A 234 -8.21 7.04 -11.42
N ASP A 235 -7.28 7.07 -12.39
CA ASP A 235 -5.88 6.72 -12.12
C ASP A 235 -5.23 7.68 -11.12
N PHE A 236 -5.50 8.98 -11.22
CA PHE A 236 -5.09 9.96 -10.21
C PHE A 236 -5.54 9.55 -8.79
N LEU A 237 -6.80 9.09 -8.63
CA LEU A 237 -7.31 8.59 -7.34
C LEU A 237 -6.61 7.30 -6.89
N ILE A 238 -6.20 6.42 -7.81
CA ILE A 238 -5.35 5.26 -7.50
C ILE A 238 -4.03 5.75 -6.89
N GLN A 239 -3.37 6.74 -7.49
CA GLN A 239 -2.10 7.26 -6.96
C GLN A 239 -2.28 7.95 -5.60
N VAL A 240 -3.38 8.68 -5.38
CA VAL A 240 -3.74 9.23 -4.07
C VAL A 240 -3.92 8.12 -3.02
N SER A 241 -4.56 7.01 -3.40
CA SER A 241 -4.67 5.84 -2.53
C SER A 241 -3.30 5.25 -2.18
N VAL A 242 -2.41 5.08 -3.16
CA VAL A 242 -1.03 4.60 -2.96
C VAL A 242 -0.27 5.51 -1.98
N ILE A 243 -0.38 6.83 -2.11
CA ILE A 243 0.22 7.78 -1.16
C ILE A 243 -0.34 7.56 0.26
N GLY A 244 -1.65 7.39 0.40
CA GLY A 244 -2.25 7.13 1.71
C GLY A 244 -1.78 5.79 2.33
N PHE A 245 -1.59 4.74 1.53
CA PHE A 245 -0.97 3.51 1.99
C PHE A 245 0.52 3.69 2.37
N ALA A 246 1.25 4.54 1.65
CA ALA A 246 2.63 4.90 2.01
C ALA A 246 2.69 5.61 3.36
N LEU A 247 1.76 6.55 3.63
CA LEU A 247 1.63 7.23 4.92
C LEU A 247 1.28 6.25 6.04
N ALA A 248 0.33 5.33 5.82
CA ALA A 248 0.02 4.28 6.79
C ALA A 248 1.24 3.42 7.12
N THR A 249 2.02 3.05 6.10
CA THR A 249 3.26 2.29 6.22
C THR A 249 4.33 3.05 7.00
N LEU A 250 4.49 4.35 6.72
CA LEU A 250 5.42 5.23 7.44
C LEU A 250 5.06 5.34 8.93
N ILE A 251 3.78 5.56 9.25
CA ILE A 251 3.28 5.63 10.63
C ILE A 251 3.58 4.34 11.39
N LEU A 252 3.39 3.18 10.73
CA LEU A 252 3.72 1.88 11.33
C LEU A 252 5.23 1.72 11.56
N ALA A 253 6.06 2.13 10.59
CA ALA A 253 7.52 1.99 10.66
C ALA A 253 8.18 2.83 11.77
N VAL A 254 7.64 4.00 12.07
CA VAL A 254 8.18 4.89 13.11
C VAL A 254 7.75 4.51 14.53
N LYS A 255 6.73 3.65 14.68
CA LYS A 255 6.24 3.19 15.98
C LYS A 255 7.29 2.33 16.68
N ARG A 256 7.78 2.79 17.84
CA ARG A 256 8.76 2.06 18.64
C ARG A 256 8.08 1.10 19.62
N PRO A 257 8.70 -0.05 19.93
CA PRO A 257 8.32 -0.83 21.09
C PRO A 257 8.42 0.04 22.36
N PRO A 258 7.51 -0.12 23.33
CA PRO A 258 7.76 0.44 24.65
C PRO A 258 9.11 -0.10 25.12
N ALA A 259 10.00 0.80 25.57
CA ALA A 259 11.24 0.38 26.18
C ALA A 259 10.87 -0.58 27.32
N LEU A 260 11.43 -1.79 27.30
CA LEU A 260 11.46 -2.61 28.50
C LEU A 260 12.12 -1.74 29.56
N GLU A 261 11.32 -1.23 30.51
CA GLU A 261 11.86 -0.64 31.73
C GLU A 261 12.78 -1.71 32.32
N THR A 262 14.09 -1.48 32.19
CA THR A 262 15.06 -2.10 33.07
C THR A 262 14.70 -1.60 34.45
N SER A 263 13.84 -2.34 35.15
CA SER A 263 13.59 -2.15 36.57
C SER A 263 14.95 -2.09 37.25
N PRO A 264 15.28 -1.00 37.97
CA PRO A 264 16.53 -0.94 38.73
C PRO A 264 16.40 -1.92 39.90
N ILE A 265 16.73 -3.18 39.65
CA ILE A 265 17.19 -4.07 40.72
C ILE A 265 18.59 -3.57 41.07
N ASP A 266 18.83 -3.36 42.36
CA ASP A 266 20.07 -2.88 43.00
C ASP A 266 20.32 -1.37 43.09
N SER A 267 19.64 -0.74 44.05
CA SER A 267 20.25 0.33 44.89
C SER A 267 19.58 0.44 46.27
N GLY A 268 19.12 -0.69 46.82
CA GLY A 268 18.59 -0.79 48.19
C GLY A 268 19.55 -1.48 49.17
N ARG A 269 20.82 -1.66 48.82
CA ARG A 269 21.83 -2.24 49.72
C ARG A 269 22.60 -1.11 50.39
N ASN A 270 22.49 -1.07 51.72
CA ASN A 270 23.13 -0.15 52.68
C ASN A 270 22.25 1.00 53.17
N ALA A 271 21.12 0.66 53.81
CA ALA A 271 20.71 1.46 54.97
C ALA A 271 21.66 1.10 56.14
N PRO A 272 22.43 2.05 56.68
CA PRO A 272 23.25 1.78 57.87
C PRO A 272 22.33 1.46 59.04
N VAL A 273 22.64 0.35 59.69
CA VAL A 273 22.09 -0.05 60.98
C VAL A 273 22.65 0.92 62.01
N ASP A 274 21.88 1.94 62.40
CA ASP A 274 22.17 2.72 63.58
C ASP A 274 21.85 1.87 64.82
N ARG A 275 22.89 1.19 65.32
CA ARG A 275 22.97 0.68 66.68
C ARG A 275 23.75 1.70 67.52
N ALA A 276 23.03 2.46 68.34
CA ALA A 276 23.42 3.00 69.63
C ALA A 276 22.11 3.55 70.25
N GLY A 277 21.65 3.24 71.45
CA GLY A 277 22.22 2.63 72.65
C GLY A 277 21.61 3.39 73.84
N ASN A 278 20.97 2.67 74.77
CA ASN A 278 20.63 3.04 76.16
C ASN A 278 19.67 4.25 76.37
N ASP A 279 18.74 4.32 77.31
CA ASP A 279 18.40 3.53 78.52
C ASP A 279 16.96 3.94 79.00
N PRO A 280 16.42 3.46 80.15
CA PRO A 280 15.00 3.23 80.38
C PRO A 280 14.30 4.37 81.15
N THR A 281 12.99 4.49 80.98
CA THR A 281 12.06 4.99 82.02
C THR A 281 10.60 4.69 81.66
N ASN A 282 9.88 4.19 82.68
CA ASN A 282 8.43 3.93 82.84
C ASN A 282 7.87 2.61 82.29
#